data_AF-A0A1I1MUM1-F1
#
_entry.id   AF-A0A1I1MUM1-F1
#
_cell.length_a   1.000
_cell.length_b   1.000
_cell.length_c   1.000
_cell.angle_alpha   90.00
_cell.angle_beta   90.00
_cell.angle_gamma   90.00
#
_symmetry.space_group_name_H-M   'P 1'
#
loop_
_entity.id
_entity.type
_entity.pdbx_description
1 polymer ?
#
loop_
_entity_poly.entity_id
_entity_poly.type
_entity_poly.pdbx_seq_one_letter_code
_entity_poly.pdbx_strand_id
1 'polypeptide(L)'
;MQAHHAAGDYRDSVRTTVRLVLWTFAWAATLALARFGPENWWDSQQPAASWAAVAVNLAAGIGWIAAFSRFLRAQDELQRKIVQDALEVTLAAGWVGGFAYVVADAADLVTHDLDIAALFPVLLGVVFLGAVLVGKIRYR
;
A
#
# COMPACT_ATOMS: atom_id res chain seq x y z
N MET A 1 -37.88 14.49 -2.55
CA MET A 1 -37.24 13.26 -2.01
C MET A 1 -35.80 13.01 -2.52
N GLN A 2 -35.36 13.58 -3.66
CA GLN A 2 -33.99 13.35 -4.20
C GLN A 2 -32.83 13.97 -3.39
N ALA A 3 -33.04 15.11 -2.72
CA ALA A 3 -31.97 15.77 -1.94
C ALA A 3 -31.55 14.98 -0.67
N HIS A 4 -32.44 14.18 -0.10
CA HIS A 4 -32.13 13.34 1.07
C HIS A 4 -31.24 12.14 0.73
N HIS A 5 -31.32 11.60 -0.49
CA HIS A 5 -30.47 10.50 -0.93
C HIS A 5 -29.03 10.96 -1.22
N ALA A 6 -28.86 12.11 -1.89
CA ALA A 6 -27.53 12.66 -2.19
C ALA A 6 -26.72 13.03 -0.93
N ALA A 7 -27.39 13.53 0.11
CA ALA A 7 -26.75 13.85 1.39
C ALA A 7 -26.34 12.58 2.19
N GLY A 8 -27.05 11.47 2.00
CA GLY A 8 -26.70 10.16 2.58
C GLY A 8 -25.45 9.59 1.92
N ASP A 9 -25.44 9.49 0.60
CA ASP A 9 -24.33 8.94 -0.18
C ASP A 9 -23.01 9.70 0.04
N TYR A 10 -23.08 11.04 0.11
CA TYR A 10 -21.91 11.87 0.37
C TYR A 10 -21.29 11.58 1.76
N ARG A 11 -22.13 11.44 2.79
CA ARG A 11 -21.67 11.15 4.16
C ARG A 11 -21.02 9.77 4.26
N ASP A 12 -21.53 8.79 3.52
CA ASP A 12 -20.99 7.44 3.49
C ASP A 12 -19.64 7.35 2.77
N SER A 13 -19.45 8.11 1.68
CA SER A 13 -18.17 8.25 1.00
C SER A 13 -17.11 8.91 1.87
N VAL A 14 -17.46 9.99 2.59
CA VAL A 14 -16.56 10.66 3.54
C VAL A 14 -16.18 9.71 4.68
N ARG A 15 -17.15 8.98 5.25
CA ARG A 15 -16.89 8.01 6.32
C ARG A 15 -15.94 6.90 5.86
N THR A 16 -16.10 6.43 4.62
CA THR A 16 -15.24 5.38 4.06
C THR A 16 -13.82 5.90 3.84
N THR A 17 -13.68 7.15 3.37
CA THR A 17 -12.38 7.81 3.20
C THR A 17 -11.68 8.02 4.54
N VAL A 18 -12.36 8.58 5.54
CA VAL A 18 -11.80 8.76 6.89
C VAL A 18 -11.38 7.42 7.49
N ARG A 19 -12.19 6.38 7.32
CA ARG A 19 -11.85 5.03 7.79
C ARG A 19 -10.59 4.50 7.10
N LEU A 20 -10.44 4.71 5.78
CA LEU A 20 -9.22 4.34 5.07
C LEU A 20 -8.00 5.09 5.62
N VAL A 21 -8.11 6.41 5.84
CA VAL A 21 -7.02 7.22 6.41
C VAL A 21 -6.61 6.68 7.79
N LEU A 22 -7.57 6.43 8.67
CA LEU A 22 -7.30 5.85 10.00
C LEU A 22 -6.64 4.47 9.92
N TRP A 23 -7.12 3.59 9.04
CA TRP A 23 -6.50 2.28 8.82
C TRP A 23 -5.09 2.39 8.24
N THR A 24 -4.85 3.38 7.38
CA THR A 24 -3.53 3.63 6.78
C THR A 24 -2.54 4.08 7.84
N PHE A 25 -2.92 5.05 8.68
CA PHE A 25 -2.09 5.48 9.79
C PHE A 25 -1.88 4.38 10.83
N ALA A 26 -2.90 3.60 11.16
CA ALA A 26 -2.78 2.48 12.07
C ALA A 26 -1.80 1.42 11.53
N TRP A 27 -1.96 1.02 10.26
CA TRP A 27 -1.02 0.09 9.63
C TRP A 27 0.40 0.66 9.55
N ALA A 28 0.57 1.92 9.11
CA ALA A 28 1.87 2.57 9.06
C ALA A 28 2.54 2.67 10.45
N ALA A 29 1.76 2.95 11.51
CA ALA A 29 2.27 2.95 12.88
C ALA A 29 2.74 1.57 13.32
N THR A 30 1.97 0.50 13.03
CA THR A 30 2.41 -0.87 13.31
C THR A 30 3.64 -1.27 12.50
N LEU A 31 3.78 -0.77 11.26
CA LEU A 31 4.95 -1.02 10.43
C LEU A 31 6.19 -0.32 10.99
N ALA A 32 6.04 0.93 11.41
CA ALA A 32 7.10 1.69 12.08
C ALA A 32 7.52 1.01 13.39
N LEU A 33 6.56 0.56 14.20
CA LEU A 33 6.84 -0.20 15.42
C LEU A 33 7.54 -1.54 15.14
N ALA A 34 7.15 -2.26 14.09
CA ALA A 34 7.80 -3.52 13.72
C ALA A 34 9.24 -3.30 13.23
N ARG A 35 9.49 -2.21 12.49
CA ARG A 35 10.82 -1.87 11.96
C ARG A 35 11.76 -1.29 13.02
N PHE A 36 11.30 -0.29 13.77
CA PHE A 36 12.13 0.45 14.74
C PHE A 36 12.03 -0.09 16.16
N GLY A 37 11.08 -0.99 16.42
CA GLY A 37 10.88 -1.58 17.73
C GLY A 37 12.15 -2.25 18.26
N PRO A 38 12.75 -3.21 17.54
CA PRO A 38 13.94 -3.94 18.01
C PRO A 38 15.14 -3.05 18.36
N GLU A 39 15.25 -1.88 17.73
CA GLU A 39 16.31 -0.91 18.00
C GLU A 39 16.02 -0.02 19.22
N ASN A 40 14.74 0.27 19.50
CA ASN A 40 14.38 1.32 20.47
C ASN A 40 13.65 0.82 21.73
N TRP A 41 12.84 -0.25 21.67
CA TRP A 41 11.82 -0.57 22.70
C TRP A 41 11.99 -1.94 23.38
N TRP A 42 12.56 -2.91 22.69
CA TRP A 42 12.73 -4.29 23.16
C TRP A 42 14.03 -4.85 22.61
N ASP A 43 14.86 -5.39 23.51
CA ASP A 43 16.21 -5.85 23.20
C ASP A 43 16.20 -6.89 22.05
N SER A 44 17.13 -6.75 21.12
CA SER A 44 17.30 -7.61 19.93
C SER A 44 17.37 -9.12 20.26
N GLN A 45 17.65 -9.47 21.51
CA GLN A 45 17.67 -10.84 22.03
C GLN A 45 16.30 -11.45 22.35
N GLN A 46 15.18 -10.74 22.14
CA GLN A 46 13.82 -11.26 22.33
C GLN A 46 13.09 -11.52 20.99
N PRO A 47 13.42 -12.60 20.27
CA PRO A 47 12.85 -12.89 18.94
C PRO A 47 11.33 -13.07 18.97
N ALA A 48 10.76 -13.57 20.07
CA ALA A 48 9.31 -13.75 20.20
C ALA A 48 8.52 -12.43 20.10
N ALA A 49 9.11 -11.35 20.61
CA ALA A 49 8.49 -10.03 20.65
C ALA A 49 8.48 -9.39 19.25
N SER A 50 9.59 -9.52 18.51
CA SER A 50 9.70 -9.09 17.12
C SER A 50 8.72 -9.85 16.20
N TRP A 51 8.60 -11.17 16.37
CA TRP A 51 7.61 -11.97 15.62
C TRP A 51 6.17 -11.58 15.95
N ALA A 52 5.87 -11.24 17.20
CA ALA A 52 4.56 -10.72 17.58
C ALA A 52 4.28 -9.36 16.91
N ALA A 53 5.27 -8.46 16.83
CA ALA A 53 5.14 -7.17 16.14
C ALA A 53 4.81 -7.35 14.65
N VAL A 54 5.52 -8.25 13.97
CA VAL A 54 5.28 -8.60 12.56
C VAL A 54 3.89 -9.18 12.39
N ALA A 55 3.45 -10.09 13.27
CA ALA A 55 2.10 -10.67 13.21
C ALA A 55 1.01 -9.60 13.37
N VAL A 56 1.18 -8.65 14.29
CA VAL A 56 0.26 -7.51 14.47
C VAL A 56 0.26 -6.61 13.23
N ASN A 57 1.42 -6.33 12.64
CA ASN A 57 1.50 -5.54 11.41
C ASN A 57 0.78 -6.23 10.24
N LEU A 58 0.94 -7.55 10.09
CA LEU A 58 0.23 -8.33 9.07
C LEU A 58 -1.29 -8.28 9.28
N ALA A 59 -1.76 -8.45 10.52
CA ALA A 59 -3.18 -8.34 10.85
C ALA A 59 -3.74 -6.94 10.55
N ALA A 60 -2.98 -5.89 10.89
CA ALA A 60 -3.33 -4.51 10.56
C ALA A 60 -3.34 -4.27 9.05
N GLY A 61 -2.42 -4.89 8.31
CA GLY A 61 -2.33 -4.84 6.86
C GLY A 61 -3.55 -5.48 6.18
N ILE A 62 -4.01 -6.63 6.66
CA ILE A 62 -5.25 -7.27 6.18
C ILE A 62 -6.46 -6.35 6.40
N GLY A 63 -6.55 -5.72 7.58
CA GLY A 63 -7.57 -4.73 7.89
C GLY A 63 -7.53 -3.52 6.96
N TRP A 64 -6.33 -3.03 6.65
CA TRP A 64 -6.10 -1.95 5.70
C TRP A 64 -6.53 -2.34 4.27
N ILE A 65 -6.21 -3.54 3.79
CA ILE A 65 -6.65 -4.05 2.47
C ILE A 65 -8.17 -4.08 2.37
N ALA A 66 -8.86 -4.54 3.42
CA ALA A 66 -10.32 -4.55 3.47
C ALA A 66 -10.91 -3.13 3.43
N ALA A 67 -10.30 -2.19 4.17
CA ALA A 67 -10.70 -0.78 4.16
C ALA A 67 -10.47 -0.12 2.78
N PHE A 68 -9.33 -0.40 2.15
CA PHE A 68 -8.99 0.09 0.81
C PHE A 68 -9.95 -0.46 -0.25
N SER A 69 -10.25 -1.75 -0.18
CA SER A 69 -11.24 -2.39 -1.07
C SER A 69 -12.63 -1.74 -0.93
N ARG A 70 -13.03 -1.39 0.30
CA ARG A 70 -14.30 -0.68 0.54
C ARG A 70 -14.26 0.75 0.01
N PHE A 71 -13.13 1.44 0.16
CA PHE A 71 -12.93 2.78 -0.39
C PHE A 71 -13.03 2.80 -1.92
N LEU A 72 -12.38 1.86 -2.62
CA LEU A 72 -12.46 1.75 -4.08
C LEU A 72 -13.87 1.50 -4.58
N ARG A 73 -14.68 0.73 -3.83
CA ARG A 73 -16.10 0.50 -4.17
C ARG A 73 -16.99 1.73 -3.97
N ALA A 74 -16.56 2.68 -3.13
CA ALA A 74 -17.26 3.95 -2.91
C ALA A 74 -16.84 5.05 -3.89
N GLN A 75 -15.83 4.81 -4.74
CA GLN A 75 -15.45 5.73 -5.80
C GLN A 75 -16.39 5.59 -7.00
N ASP A 76 -16.47 6.65 -7.81
CA ASP A 76 -17.13 6.58 -9.11
C ASP A 76 -16.41 5.59 -10.05
N GLU A 77 -17.13 5.15 -11.09
CA GLU A 77 -16.65 4.13 -12.02
C GLU A 77 -15.37 4.56 -12.74
N LEU A 78 -15.22 5.85 -13.04
CA LEU A 78 -14.06 6.38 -13.76
C LEU A 78 -12.81 6.35 -12.88
N GLN A 79 -12.88 6.90 -11.67
CA GLN A 79 -11.78 6.89 -10.70
C GLN A 79 -11.42 5.47 -10.31
N ARG A 80 -12.41 4.59 -10.09
CA ARG A 80 -12.17 3.18 -9.80
C ARG A 80 -11.41 2.51 -10.93
N LYS A 81 -11.79 2.76 -12.19
CA LYS A 81 -11.08 2.22 -13.36
C LYS A 81 -9.64 2.73 -13.43
N ILE A 82 -9.41 4.05 -13.30
CA ILE A 82 -8.06 4.64 -13.33
C ILE A 82 -7.16 4.00 -12.27
N VAL A 83 -7.67 3.86 -11.04
CA VAL A 83 -6.89 3.25 -9.95
C VAL A 83 -6.65 1.76 -10.19
N GLN A 84 -7.62 1.02 -10.73
CA GLN A 84 -7.45 -0.39 -11.08
C GLN A 84 -6.40 -0.59 -12.18
N ASP A 85 -6.47 0.18 -13.27
CA ASP A 85 -5.48 0.16 -14.35
C ASP A 85 -4.08 0.49 -13.79
N ALA A 86 -3.98 1.48 -12.88
CA ALA A 86 -2.72 1.83 -12.24
C ALA A 86 -2.18 0.73 -11.31
N LEU A 87 -3.05 0.05 -10.55
CA LEU A 87 -2.67 -1.10 -9.73
C LEU A 87 -2.18 -2.26 -10.59
N GLU A 88 -2.81 -2.52 -11.74
CA GLU A 88 -2.40 -3.56 -12.69
C GLU A 88 -0.97 -3.30 -13.20
N VAL A 89 -0.70 -2.08 -13.69
CA VAL A 89 0.63 -1.69 -14.18
C VAL A 89 1.68 -1.77 -13.06
N THR A 90 1.33 -1.33 -11.85
CA THR A 90 2.24 -1.37 -10.70
C THR A 90 2.57 -2.80 -10.29
N LEU A 91 1.56 -3.68 -10.26
CA LEU A 91 1.75 -5.09 -9.94
C LEU A 91 2.62 -5.77 -10.99
N ALA A 92 2.36 -5.53 -12.28
CA ALA A 92 3.15 -6.07 -13.38
C ALA A 92 4.61 -5.59 -13.32
N ALA A 93 4.83 -4.30 -13.08
CA ALA A 93 6.17 -3.74 -12.91
C ALA A 93 6.90 -4.35 -11.70
N GLY A 94 6.19 -4.53 -10.59
CA GLY A 94 6.72 -5.19 -9.40
C GLY A 94 7.10 -6.64 -9.63
N TRP A 95 6.27 -7.40 -10.36
CA TRP A 95 6.56 -8.78 -10.72
C TRP A 95 7.79 -8.88 -11.63
N VAL A 96 7.80 -8.13 -12.73
CA VAL A 96 8.90 -8.16 -13.70
C VAL A 96 10.20 -7.68 -13.06
N GLY A 97 10.18 -6.52 -12.39
CA GLY A 97 11.36 -5.94 -11.75
C GLY A 97 11.84 -6.75 -10.54
N GLY A 98 10.91 -7.20 -9.68
CA GLY A 98 11.23 -7.96 -8.47
C GLY A 98 11.84 -9.33 -8.78
N PHE A 99 11.25 -10.10 -9.71
CA PHE A 99 11.82 -11.38 -10.09
C PHE A 99 13.12 -11.24 -10.88
N ALA A 100 13.24 -10.23 -11.75
CA ALA A 100 14.50 -9.95 -12.43
C ALA A 100 15.63 -9.62 -11.42
N TYR A 101 15.31 -8.85 -10.37
CA TYR A 101 16.26 -8.59 -9.29
C TYR A 101 16.67 -9.88 -8.58
N VAL A 102 15.71 -10.72 -8.17
CA VAL A 102 16.02 -12.00 -7.48
C VAL A 102 16.97 -12.87 -8.31
N VAL A 103 16.77 -12.92 -9.64
CA VAL A 103 17.66 -13.68 -10.53
C VAL A 103 19.04 -13.01 -10.68
N ALA A 104 19.09 -11.67 -10.78
CA ALA A 104 20.35 -10.94 -10.90
C ALA A 104 21.21 -11.01 -9.63
N ASP A 105 20.56 -10.91 -8.46
CA ASP A 105 21.15 -11.04 -7.13
C ASP A 105 21.72 -12.45 -6.94
N ALA A 106 20.95 -13.48 -7.26
CA ALA A 106 21.41 -14.87 -7.22
C ALA A 106 22.58 -15.17 -8.18
N ALA A 107 22.77 -14.36 -9.22
CA ALA A 107 23.85 -14.47 -10.19
C ALA A 107 25.06 -13.59 -9.86
N ASP A 108 25.07 -12.91 -8.70
CA ASP A 108 26.13 -11.99 -8.26
C ASP A 108 26.39 -10.83 -9.26
N LEU A 109 25.36 -10.50 -10.08
CA LEU A 109 25.43 -9.41 -11.06
C LEU A 109 25.16 -8.04 -10.42
N VAL A 110 24.53 -8.04 -9.25
CA VAL A 110 24.17 -6.84 -8.48
C VAL A 110 25.38 -6.43 -7.64
N THR A 111 26.26 -5.63 -8.25
CA THR A 111 27.54 -5.20 -7.65
C THR A 111 27.43 -4.10 -6.59
N HIS A 112 26.24 -3.54 -6.38
CA HIS A 112 25.96 -2.56 -5.33
C HIS A 112 24.96 -3.15 -4.34
N ASP A 113 25.21 -2.96 -3.04
CA ASP A 113 24.23 -3.16 -1.97
C ASP A 113 23.06 -2.18 -2.15
N LEU A 114 22.23 -2.45 -3.16
CA LEU A 114 20.97 -1.75 -3.34
C LEU A 114 20.06 -2.23 -2.23
N ASP A 115 19.75 -1.34 -1.28
CA ASP A 115 18.76 -1.61 -0.26
C ASP A 115 17.38 -1.74 -0.92
N ILE A 116 17.07 -2.94 -1.38
CA ILE A 116 15.81 -3.25 -2.04
C ILE A 116 14.63 -3.05 -1.09
N ALA A 117 14.85 -3.14 0.23
CA ALA A 117 13.81 -2.89 1.23
C ALA A 117 13.37 -1.42 1.24
N ALA A 118 14.21 -0.50 0.78
CA ALA A 118 13.87 0.91 0.59
C ALA A 118 13.50 1.25 -0.86
N LEU A 119 14.24 0.74 -1.84
CA LEU A 119 14.12 1.15 -3.25
C LEU A 119 12.92 0.53 -3.96
N PHE A 120 12.58 -0.72 -3.66
CA PHE A 120 11.48 -1.41 -4.34
C PHE A 120 10.12 -0.77 -4.03
N PRO A 121 9.76 -0.45 -2.76
CA PRO A 121 8.52 0.27 -2.47
C PRO A 121 8.44 1.64 -3.15
N VAL A 122 9.56 2.37 -3.24
CA VAL A 122 9.62 3.68 -3.92
C VAL A 122 9.36 3.52 -5.41
N LEU A 123 9.96 2.51 -6.06
CA LEU A 123 9.73 2.21 -7.46
C LEU A 123 8.25 1.91 -7.74
N LEU A 124 7.63 1.04 -6.93
CA LEU A 124 6.19 0.75 -7.06
C LEU A 124 5.35 2.01 -6.88
N GLY A 125 5.69 2.86 -5.90
CA GLY A 125 5.01 4.13 -5.68
C GLY A 125 5.10 5.09 -6.88
N VAL A 126 6.29 5.21 -7.48
CA VAL A 126 6.51 6.05 -8.67
C VAL A 126 5.73 5.51 -9.87
N VAL A 127 5.75 4.20 -10.11
CA VAL A 127 4.99 3.56 -11.19
C VAL A 127 3.49 3.78 -10.99
N PHE A 128 3.00 3.58 -9.77
CA PHE A 128 1.58 3.78 -9.44
C PHE A 128 1.14 5.22 -9.69
N LEU A 129 1.88 6.20 -9.15
CA LEU A 129 1.56 7.62 -9.33
C LEU A 129 1.62 8.01 -10.81
N GLY A 130 2.63 7.55 -11.54
CA GLY A 130 2.74 7.78 -12.98
C GLY A 130 1.54 7.22 -13.75
N ALA A 131 1.14 5.99 -13.45
CA ALA A 131 0.00 5.35 -14.10
C ALA A 131 -1.33 6.05 -13.78
N VAL A 132 -1.54 6.48 -12.53
CA VAL A 132 -2.71 7.29 -12.15
C VAL A 132 -2.73 8.63 -12.91
N LEU A 133 -1.59 9.32 -13.00
CA LEU A 133 -1.49 10.59 -13.73
C LEU A 133 -1.81 10.42 -15.21
N VAL A 134 -1.24 9.40 -15.85
CA VAL A 134 -1.52 9.06 -17.26
C VAL A 134 -3.00 8.73 -17.45
N GLY A 135 -3.61 7.94 -16.56
CA GLY A 135 -5.03 7.64 -16.58
C GLY A 135 -5.88 8.91 -16.48
N LYS A 136 -5.57 9.80 -15.53
CA LYS A 136 -6.27 11.09 -15.39
C LYS A 136 -6.13 12.00 -16.60
N ILE A 137 -5.00 11.97 -17.30
CA ILE A 137 -4.80 12.76 -18.53
C ILE A 137 -5.59 12.15 -19.70
N ARG A 138 -5.63 10.82 -19.81
CA ARG A 138 -6.31 10.10 -20.89
C ARG A 138 -7.84 10.21 -20.84
N TYR A 139 -8.41 10.24 -19.64
CA TYR A 139 -9.87 10.28 -19.42
C TYR A 139 -10.41 11.67 -19.07
N ARG A 140 -9.63 12.72 -19.35
CA ARG A 140 -10.07 14.12 -19.25
C ARG A 140 -10.85 14.56 -20.48
#